data_AF-A0A950LJX5-F1
#
_entry.id   AF-A0A950LJX5-F1
#
_cell.length_a   1.000
_cell.length_b   1.000
_cell.length_c   1.000
_cell.angle_alpha   90.00
_cell.angle_beta   90.00
_cell.angle_gamma   90.00
#
_symmetry.space_group_name_H-M   'P 1'
#
loop_
_entity.id
_entity.type
_entity.pdbx_description
1 polymer ?
#
loop_
_entity_poly.entity_id
_entity_poly.type
_entity_poly.pdbx_seq_one_letter_code
_entity_poly.pdbx_strand_id
1 'polypeptide(L)'
;MSRWTACVLVALSLTWGGGTLSAARAAEQVDLLLVLAADVSRSIDDQKFELERRGYAAALSDPKVLQAIAAGPHGKIAVAFVEWAGANSQKLLIDWTLVRDVEDTKLFTSRLLEQPRSFADRTAIGAGIDFARAQFGRAPYTSDRRVIDVSGDGTNNSGRDVRSARDEAVSNEVTTINGLVIFSDAPIPYNPEHTNPPGGLDNYYRENVIGGTNAFVMVAENFDSFGRSIVAKLIREISAARPSRELSPG
;
A
#
# COMPACT_ATOMS: atom_id res chain seq x y z
N MET A 1 0.08 65.00 61.76
CA MET A 1 0.01 63.57 61.38
C MET A 1 -1.23 63.38 60.51
N SER A 2 -1.07 63.42 59.19
CA SER A 2 -2.17 63.33 58.20
C SER A 2 -2.04 61.98 57.47
N ARG A 3 -3.06 61.13 57.56
CA ARG A 3 -3.13 59.84 56.85
C ARG A 3 -4.02 60.02 55.62
N TRP A 4 -3.43 59.87 54.43
CA TRP A 4 -4.15 59.77 53.17
C TRP A 4 -4.54 58.31 52.92
N THR A 5 -5.83 58.03 52.76
CA THR A 5 -6.35 56.75 52.25
C THR A 5 -6.41 56.80 50.73
N ALA A 6 -5.58 56.00 50.06
CA ALA A 6 -5.65 55.79 48.62
C ALA A 6 -6.61 54.63 48.30
N CYS A 7 -7.65 54.90 47.51
CA CYS A 7 -8.50 53.87 46.92
C CYS A 7 -7.80 53.30 45.68
N VAL A 8 -7.50 52.00 45.69
CA VAL A 8 -7.00 51.27 44.51
C VAL A 8 -8.20 50.73 43.74
N LEU A 9 -8.43 51.25 42.53
CA LEU A 9 -9.34 50.66 41.55
C LEU A 9 -8.59 49.56 40.80
N VAL A 10 -9.03 48.31 40.98
CA VAL A 10 -8.57 47.17 40.16
C VAL A 10 -9.43 47.12 38.90
N ALA A 11 -8.83 47.44 37.75
CA ALA A 11 -9.45 47.22 36.45
C ALA A 11 -9.27 45.75 36.04
N LEU A 12 -10.37 45.00 35.94
CA LEU A 12 -10.38 43.68 35.30
C LEU A 12 -10.33 43.87 33.78
N SER A 13 -9.20 43.57 33.17
CA SER A 13 -9.07 43.36 31.73
C SER A 13 -9.51 41.94 31.39
N LEU A 14 -10.70 41.79 30.78
CA LEU A 14 -11.06 40.55 30.09
C LEU A 14 -10.26 40.46 28.78
N THR A 15 -9.22 39.63 28.76
CA THR A 15 -8.58 39.22 27.53
C THR A 15 -9.42 38.14 26.85
N TRP A 16 -10.11 38.53 25.77
CA TRP A 16 -10.76 37.59 24.85
C TRP A 16 -9.66 36.76 24.17
N GLY A 17 -9.44 35.55 24.67
CA GLY A 17 -8.59 34.57 24.00
C GLY A 17 -9.23 34.15 22.68
N GLY A 18 -8.85 34.83 21.59
CA GLY A 18 -9.15 34.40 20.23
C GLY A 18 -8.41 33.10 19.91
N GLY A 19 -8.97 31.98 20.36
CA GLY A 19 -8.56 30.67 19.90
C GLY A 19 -8.86 30.57 18.41
N THR A 20 -7.83 30.56 17.58
CA THR A 20 -7.95 30.17 16.18
C THR A 20 -8.41 28.72 16.14
N LEU A 21 -9.69 28.49 15.90
CA LEU A 21 -10.20 27.19 15.49
C LEU A 21 -9.47 26.84 14.20
N SER A 22 -8.47 25.97 14.29
CA SER A 22 -7.83 25.38 13.12
C SER A 22 -8.94 24.64 12.37
N ALA A 23 -9.34 25.17 11.21
CA ALA A 23 -10.26 24.47 10.33
C ALA A 23 -9.61 23.13 9.98
N ALA A 24 -10.19 22.03 10.46
CA ALA A 24 -9.79 20.69 10.04
C ALA A 24 -9.91 20.66 8.51
N ARG A 25 -8.77 20.71 7.82
CA ARG A 25 -8.73 20.67 6.37
C ARG A 25 -9.30 19.30 5.99
N ALA A 26 -10.41 19.28 5.25
CA ALA A 26 -10.99 18.04 4.77
C ALA A 26 -9.91 17.25 4.03
N ALA A 27 -9.75 15.96 4.37
CA ALA A 27 -8.77 15.09 3.75
C ALA A 27 -8.98 15.10 2.22
N GLU A 28 -7.91 15.25 1.47
CA GLU A 28 -7.99 15.39 0.02
C GLU A 28 -8.50 14.08 -0.62
N GLN A 29 -9.55 14.17 -1.42
CA GLN A 29 -10.16 13.02 -2.10
C GLN A 29 -9.27 12.57 -3.27
N VAL A 30 -9.02 11.26 -3.38
CA VAL A 30 -8.24 10.61 -4.45
C VAL A 30 -8.99 9.40 -5.03
N ASP A 31 -8.64 8.97 -6.23
CA ASP A 31 -9.28 7.84 -6.93
C ASP A 31 -8.97 6.48 -6.31
N LEU A 32 -7.85 6.38 -5.59
CA LEU A 32 -7.36 5.15 -4.98
C LEU A 32 -6.39 5.44 -3.84
N LEU A 33 -6.59 4.78 -2.69
CA LEU A 33 -5.55 4.54 -1.70
C LEU A 33 -4.93 3.16 -1.97
N LEU A 34 -3.66 3.13 -2.36
CA LEU A 34 -2.93 1.90 -2.69
C LEU A 34 -1.77 1.66 -1.72
N VAL A 35 -1.79 0.54 -1.02
CA VAL A 35 -0.64 0.05 -0.27
C VAL A 35 0.06 -1.04 -1.09
N LEU A 36 1.29 -0.76 -1.52
CA LEU A 36 2.19 -1.77 -2.10
C LEU A 36 2.88 -2.50 -0.95
N ALA A 37 2.47 -3.74 -0.67
CA ALA A 37 2.96 -4.56 0.42
C ALA A 37 3.89 -5.66 -0.13
N ALA A 38 5.20 -5.40 -0.05
CA ALA A 38 6.25 -6.19 -0.67
C ALA A 38 6.96 -7.13 0.31
N ASP A 39 7.07 -8.40 -0.09
CA ASP A 39 7.81 -9.43 0.66
C ASP A 39 9.32 -9.19 0.59
N VAL A 40 9.96 -9.17 1.75
CA VAL A 40 11.41 -9.15 1.90
C VAL A 40 11.91 -10.30 2.77
N SER A 41 11.14 -11.39 2.86
CA SER A 41 11.50 -12.62 3.57
C SER A 41 12.68 -13.33 2.92
N ARG A 42 13.34 -14.23 3.66
CA ARG A 42 14.61 -14.86 3.29
C ARG A 42 14.58 -15.64 1.96
N SER A 43 13.41 -16.05 1.47
CA SER A 43 13.25 -16.68 0.15
C SER A 43 13.51 -15.73 -1.01
N ILE A 44 13.26 -14.44 -0.81
CA ILE A 44 13.61 -13.36 -1.74
C ILE A 44 15.13 -13.17 -1.70
N ASP A 45 15.84 -13.61 -2.74
CA ASP A 45 17.26 -13.34 -2.91
C ASP A 45 17.53 -11.87 -3.32
N ASP A 46 18.81 -11.48 -3.35
CA ASP A 46 19.19 -10.11 -3.65
C ASP A 46 18.80 -9.68 -5.08
N GLN A 47 18.80 -10.61 -6.05
CA GLN A 47 18.41 -10.29 -7.42
C GLN A 47 16.91 -10.00 -7.52
N LYS A 48 16.08 -10.83 -6.87
CA LYS A 48 14.64 -10.62 -6.77
C LYS A 48 14.31 -9.34 -6.02
N PHE A 49 14.98 -9.08 -4.90
CA PHE A 49 14.79 -7.84 -4.13
C PHE A 49 15.07 -6.60 -4.98
N GLU A 50 16.22 -6.55 -5.66
CA GLU A 50 16.59 -5.42 -6.53
C GLU A 50 15.65 -5.29 -7.74
N LEU A 51 15.16 -6.41 -8.26
CA LEU A 51 14.18 -6.42 -9.34
C LEU A 51 12.83 -5.88 -8.88
N GLU A 52 12.39 -6.27 -7.68
CA GLU A 52 11.16 -5.77 -7.06
C GLU A 52 11.21 -4.26 -6.86
N ARG A 53 12.27 -3.76 -6.21
CA ARG A 53 12.45 -2.33 -5.95
C ARG A 53 12.50 -1.52 -7.25
N ARG A 54 13.30 -1.93 -8.23
CA ARG A 54 13.38 -1.25 -9.53
C ARG A 54 12.09 -1.37 -10.32
N GLY A 55 11.41 -2.51 -10.25
CA GLY A 55 10.16 -2.77 -10.95
C GLY A 55 9.04 -1.85 -10.48
N TYR A 56 8.84 -1.72 -9.17
CA TYR A 56 7.87 -0.76 -8.62
C TYR A 56 8.25 0.69 -8.93
N ALA A 57 9.54 1.04 -8.79
CA ALA A 57 10.00 2.39 -9.10
C ALA A 57 9.75 2.77 -10.57
N ALA A 58 10.11 1.88 -11.50
CA ALA A 58 9.89 2.10 -12.93
C ALA A 58 8.40 2.14 -13.28
N ALA A 59 7.60 1.23 -12.72
CA ALA A 59 6.18 1.14 -13.04
C ALA A 59 5.38 2.36 -12.58
N LEU A 60 5.67 2.92 -11.40
CA LEU A 60 5.00 4.14 -10.93
C LEU A 60 5.24 5.33 -11.86
N SER A 61 6.40 5.40 -12.52
CA SER A 61 6.75 6.45 -13.48
C SER A 61 6.42 6.09 -14.93
N ASP A 62 5.82 4.93 -15.18
CA ASP A 62 5.51 4.48 -16.54
C ASP A 62 4.38 5.34 -17.13
N PRO A 63 4.54 5.86 -18.37
CA PRO A 63 3.52 6.70 -19.00
C PRO A 63 2.13 6.05 -19.08
N LYS A 64 2.03 4.73 -19.20
CA LYS A 64 0.74 4.02 -19.24
C LYS A 64 0.08 3.97 -17.87
N VAL A 65 0.86 3.83 -16.79
CA VAL A 65 0.35 3.91 -15.41
C VAL A 65 -0.13 5.33 -15.13
N LEU A 66 0.67 6.34 -15.49
CA LEU A 66 0.28 7.75 -15.33
C LEU A 66 -0.98 8.10 -16.15
N GLN A 67 -1.13 7.56 -17.36
CA GLN A 67 -2.36 7.70 -18.15
C GLN A 67 -3.56 7.03 -17.47
N ALA A 68 -3.38 5.86 -16.85
CA ALA A 68 -4.45 5.20 -16.10
C ALA A 68 -4.88 6.05 -14.88
N ILE A 69 -3.93 6.67 -14.19
CA ILE A 69 -4.20 7.61 -13.07
C ILE A 69 -4.97 8.83 -13.58
N ALA A 70 -4.48 9.49 -14.63
CA ALA A 70 -5.10 10.69 -15.20
C ALA A 70 -6.50 10.45 -15.76
N ALA A 71 -6.83 9.21 -16.13
CA ALA A 71 -8.16 8.81 -16.59
C ALA A 71 -9.17 8.59 -15.44
N GLY A 72 -8.72 8.61 -14.18
CA GLY A 72 -9.59 8.53 -13.01
C GLY A 72 -10.41 9.81 -12.79
N PRO A 73 -11.55 9.75 -12.07
CA PRO A 73 -12.40 10.91 -11.77
C PRO A 73 -11.68 12.11 -11.13
N HIS A 74 -10.69 11.85 -10.28
CA HIS A 74 -9.88 12.86 -9.61
C HIS A 74 -8.49 13.04 -10.25
N GLY A 75 -8.12 12.17 -11.19
CA GLY A 75 -6.85 12.19 -11.90
C GLY A 75 -5.65 11.93 -11.00
N LYS A 76 -5.84 11.28 -9.84
CA LYS A 76 -4.82 11.17 -8.79
C LYS A 76 -5.06 10.02 -7.83
N ILE A 77 -3.98 9.40 -7.38
CA ILE A 77 -4.00 8.33 -6.37
C ILE A 77 -3.05 8.67 -5.22
N ALA A 78 -3.19 8.01 -4.08
CA ALA A 78 -2.18 8.03 -3.03
C ALA A 78 -1.59 6.63 -2.84
N VAL A 79 -0.26 6.56 -2.77
CA VAL A 79 0.49 5.30 -2.69
C VAL A 79 1.35 5.28 -1.42
N ALA A 80 1.33 4.17 -0.70
CA ALA A 80 2.28 3.86 0.37
C ALA A 80 3.05 2.57 0.03
N PHE A 81 4.29 2.46 0.49
CA PHE A 81 5.12 1.27 0.32
C PHE A 81 5.45 0.63 1.67
N VAL A 82 5.07 -0.63 1.83
CA VAL A 82 5.31 -1.44 3.02
C VAL A 82 6.22 -2.59 2.63
N GLU A 83 7.26 -2.81 3.45
CA GLU A 83 8.00 -4.07 3.43
C GLU A 83 7.53 -4.96 4.57
N TRP A 84 7.42 -6.26 4.29
CA TRP A 84 7.05 -7.25 5.30
C TRP A 84 7.89 -8.53 5.15
N ALA A 85 8.11 -9.22 6.26
CA ALA A 85 8.72 -10.55 6.31
C ALA A 85 8.07 -11.37 7.44
N GLY A 86 8.78 -11.66 8.53
CA GLY A 86 8.28 -12.43 9.66
C GLY A 86 7.18 -11.73 10.46
N ALA A 87 6.58 -12.42 11.43
CA ALA A 87 5.39 -11.94 12.15
C ALA A 87 5.52 -10.58 12.85
N ASN A 88 6.74 -10.11 13.13
CA ASN A 88 7.04 -8.81 13.74
C ASN A 88 7.94 -7.93 12.85
N SER A 89 8.08 -8.27 11.57
CA SER A 89 8.98 -7.64 10.61
C SER A 89 8.18 -6.91 9.55
N GLN A 90 7.60 -5.79 9.91
CA GLN A 90 6.85 -4.91 9.01
C GLN A 90 7.39 -3.49 9.13
N LYS A 91 7.49 -2.78 8.00
CA LYS A 91 7.94 -1.40 7.97
C LYS A 91 7.20 -0.63 6.89
N LEU A 92 6.59 0.49 7.28
CA LEU A 92 6.20 1.52 6.33
C LEU A 92 7.49 2.18 5.82
N LEU A 93 7.90 1.82 4.62
CA LEU A 93 9.16 2.30 4.05
C LEU A 93 8.99 3.68 3.43
N ILE A 94 7.90 3.89 2.70
CA ILE A 94 7.53 5.17 2.11
C ILE A 94 6.10 5.47 2.52
N ASP A 95 5.94 6.59 3.23
CA ASP A 95 4.63 7.08 3.67
C ASP A 95 3.78 7.55 2.48
N TRP A 96 2.48 7.75 2.72
CA TRP A 96 1.49 8.14 1.74
C TRP A 96 1.96 9.30 0.86
N THR A 97 2.09 9.03 -0.44
CA THR A 97 2.53 9.99 -1.44
C THR A 97 1.45 10.14 -2.50
N LEU A 98 1.02 11.38 -2.74
CA LEU A 98 0.11 11.70 -3.84
C LEU A 98 0.84 11.52 -5.17
N VAL A 99 0.17 10.88 -6.14
CA VAL A 99 0.69 10.68 -7.50
C VAL A 99 -0.37 11.13 -8.50
N ARG A 100 -0.02 12.16 -9.29
CA ARG A 100 -0.80 12.68 -10.42
C ARG A 100 -0.05 12.55 -11.74
N ASP A 101 1.26 12.76 -11.69
CA ASP A 101 2.14 12.85 -12.84
C ASP A 101 3.55 12.32 -12.49
N VAL A 102 4.46 12.44 -13.46
CA VAL A 102 5.84 11.97 -13.32
C VAL A 102 6.66 12.78 -12.31
N GLU A 103 6.30 14.02 -12.00
CA GLU A 103 7.04 14.83 -11.03
C GLU A 103 6.77 14.31 -9.61
N ASP A 104 5.51 13.95 -9.33
CA ASP A 104 5.11 13.37 -8.06
C ASP A 104 5.82 12.02 -7.76
N THR A 105 6.19 11.26 -8.79
CA THR A 105 6.85 9.95 -8.61
C THR A 105 8.34 10.07 -8.25
N LYS A 106 9.00 11.20 -8.53
CA LYS A 106 10.46 11.31 -8.41
C LYS A 106 10.96 11.03 -7.00
N LEU A 107 10.34 11.65 -5.99
CA LEU A 107 10.76 11.47 -4.59
C LEU A 107 10.41 10.08 -4.06
N PHE A 108 9.28 9.51 -4.49
CA PHE A 108 8.89 8.16 -4.13
C PHE A 108 9.91 7.15 -4.68
N THR A 109 10.20 7.24 -5.97
CA THR A 109 11.09 6.32 -6.66
C THR A 109 12.54 6.46 -6.19
N SER A 110 13.04 7.68 -5.97
CA SER A 110 14.40 7.88 -5.43
C SER A 110 14.54 7.26 -4.05
N ARG A 111 13.59 7.52 -3.13
CA ARG A 111 13.57 6.90 -1.80
C ARG A 111 13.46 5.38 -1.88
N LEU A 112 12.65 4.85 -2.80
CA LEU A 112 12.51 3.41 -2.96
C LEU A 112 13.81 2.76 -3.44
N LEU A 113 14.62 3.43 -4.24
CA LEU A 113 15.87 2.87 -4.76
C LEU A 113 17.05 3.03 -3.78
N GLU A 114 17.01 4.01 -2.89
CA GLU A 114 18.11 4.29 -1.95
C GLU A 114 18.03 3.51 -0.63
N GLN A 115 16.86 3.00 -0.26
CA GLN A 115 16.66 2.34 1.03
C GLN A 115 17.15 0.88 1.01
N PRO A 116 17.96 0.46 2.01
CA PRO A 116 18.35 -0.94 2.13
C PRO A 116 17.14 -1.83 2.45
N ARG A 117 17.26 -3.12 2.16
CA ARG A 117 16.32 -4.15 2.57
C ARG A 117 16.11 -4.11 4.09
N SER A 118 14.86 -3.99 4.54
CA SER A 118 14.60 -3.83 5.97
C SER A 118 14.77 -5.11 6.79
N PHE A 119 14.47 -6.28 6.20
CA PHE A 119 14.44 -7.56 6.91
C PHE A 119 14.86 -8.73 6.01
N ALA A 120 15.18 -9.88 6.61
CA ALA A 120 15.39 -11.15 5.93
C ALA A 120 15.00 -12.33 6.85
N ASP A 121 13.70 -12.42 7.15
CA ASP A 121 13.11 -13.36 8.12
C ASP A 121 12.18 -14.38 7.42
N ARG A 122 11.33 -15.08 8.18
CA ARG A 122 10.23 -15.92 7.70
C ARG A 122 9.20 -15.13 6.89
N THR A 123 8.19 -15.80 6.36
CA THR A 123 7.17 -15.21 5.48
C THR A 123 5.84 -15.20 6.23
N ALA A 124 5.41 -14.02 6.68
CA ALA A 124 4.16 -13.81 7.44
C ALA A 124 3.21 -12.89 6.65
N ILE A 125 2.62 -13.43 5.58
CA ILE A 125 1.67 -12.72 4.71
C ILE A 125 0.51 -12.14 5.53
N GLY A 126 -0.04 -12.90 6.48
CA GLY A 126 -1.13 -12.43 7.33
C GLY A 126 -0.77 -11.19 8.14
N ALA A 127 0.44 -11.14 8.71
CA ALA A 127 0.94 -9.96 9.42
C ALA A 127 1.22 -8.78 8.48
N GLY A 128 1.68 -9.05 7.25
CA GLY A 128 1.81 -8.06 6.19
C GLY A 128 0.48 -7.40 5.83
N ILE A 129 -0.59 -8.19 5.65
CA ILE A 129 -1.95 -7.70 5.38
C ILE A 129 -2.46 -6.82 6.54
N ASP A 130 -2.32 -7.28 7.79
CA ASP A 130 -2.77 -6.51 8.96
C ASP A 130 -2.05 -5.16 9.05
N PHE A 131 -0.73 -5.16 8.85
CA PHE A 131 0.06 -3.94 8.87
C PHE A 131 -0.30 -3.00 7.72
N ALA A 132 -0.48 -3.52 6.50
CA ALA A 132 -0.89 -2.75 5.34
C ALA A 132 -2.27 -2.11 5.53
N ARG A 133 -3.24 -2.88 6.04
CA ARG A 133 -4.58 -2.38 6.39
C ARG A 133 -4.48 -1.21 7.38
N ALA A 134 -3.69 -1.34 8.44
CA ALA A 134 -3.55 -0.30 9.45
C ALA A 134 -3.04 1.05 8.89
N GLN A 135 -2.40 1.06 7.70
CA GLN A 135 -1.94 2.29 7.06
C GLN A 135 -3.10 3.16 6.56
N PHE A 136 -4.26 2.59 6.22
CA PHE A 136 -5.41 3.37 5.76
C PHE A 136 -5.92 4.34 6.83
N GLY A 137 -5.88 3.95 8.11
CA GLY A 137 -6.23 4.83 9.24
C GLY A 137 -5.26 6.01 9.44
N ARG A 138 -4.10 5.99 8.77
CA ARG A 138 -3.06 7.02 8.81
C ARG A 138 -2.99 7.86 7.53
N ALA A 139 -3.79 7.52 6.52
CA ALA A 139 -3.77 8.23 5.24
C ALA A 139 -4.29 9.67 5.41
N PRO A 140 -3.57 10.69 4.91
CA PRO A 140 -4.06 12.07 4.91
C PRO A 140 -5.07 12.34 3.77
N TYR A 141 -5.47 11.29 3.06
CA TYR A 141 -6.32 11.29 1.88
C TYR A 141 -7.57 10.43 2.11
N THR A 142 -8.63 10.70 1.35
CA THR A 142 -9.85 9.89 1.37
C THR A 142 -10.11 9.24 0.01
N SER A 143 -10.61 8.02 0.03
CA SER A 143 -11.05 7.31 -1.17
C SER A 143 -12.06 6.23 -0.79
N ASP A 144 -13.00 5.98 -1.69
CA ASP A 144 -13.89 4.83 -1.62
C ASP A 144 -13.17 3.53 -2.01
N ARG A 145 -11.95 3.62 -2.56
CA ARG A 145 -11.13 2.49 -2.99
C ARG A 145 -9.88 2.40 -2.12
N ARG A 146 -9.79 1.32 -1.35
CA ARG A 146 -8.66 1.02 -0.46
C ARG A 146 -8.11 -0.35 -0.83
N VAL A 147 -6.97 -0.36 -1.50
CA VAL A 147 -6.39 -1.58 -2.08
C VAL A 147 -5.07 -1.92 -1.41
N ILE A 148 -4.91 -3.19 -1.07
CA ILE A 148 -3.63 -3.77 -0.69
C ILE A 148 -3.14 -4.63 -1.85
N ASP A 149 -1.95 -4.32 -2.37
CA ASP A 149 -1.24 -5.14 -3.34
C ASP A 149 -0.17 -5.95 -2.61
N VAL A 150 -0.38 -7.26 -2.46
CA VAL A 150 0.57 -8.16 -1.80
C VAL A 150 1.48 -8.80 -2.85
N SER A 151 2.78 -8.46 -2.85
CA SER A 151 3.80 -9.17 -3.65
C SER A 151 4.63 -10.12 -2.79
N GLY A 152 4.96 -11.30 -3.32
CA GLY A 152 5.88 -12.24 -2.65
C GLY A 152 6.15 -13.51 -3.45
N ASP A 153 7.12 -14.30 -2.99
CA ASP A 153 7.62 -15.48 -3.70
C ASP A 153 7.36 -16.82 -2.98
N GLY A 154 6.55 -16.81 -1.92
CA GLY A 154 6.25 -18.04 -1.20
C GLY A 154 4.97 -18.03 -0.36
N THR A 155 4.63 -19.19 0.17
CA THR A 155 3.47 -19.41 1.05
C THR A 155 3.67 -18.86 2.46
N ASN A 156 2.59 -18.62 3.19
CA ASN A 156 2.72 -18.18 4.58
C ASN A 156 3.32 -19.30 5.44
N ASN A 157 4.43 -19.02 6.09
CA ASN A 157 5.13 -20.00 6.93
C ASN A 157 5.33 -19.50 8.37
N SER A 158 4.78 -18.33 8.74
CA SER A 158 4.83 -17.82 10.11
C SER A 158 3.69 -16.85 10.40
N GLY A 159 3.50 -16.51 11.67
CA GLY A 159 2.52 -15.50 12.09
C GLY A 159 1.07 -15.92 11.90
N ARG A 160 0.22 -14.92 11.70
CA ARG A 160 -1.24 -15.06 11.59
C ARG A 160 -1.65 -15.84 10.34
N ASP A 161 -2.75 -16.59 10.44
CA ASP A 161 -3.41 -17.22 9.28
C ASP A 161 -3.84 -16.17 8.24
N VAL A 162 -3.51 -16.42 6.98
CA VAL A 162 -3.70 -15.45 5.89
C VAL A 162 -5.18 -15.22 5.60
N ARG A 163 -5.98 -16.29 5.56
CA ARG A 163 -7.42 -16.20 5.25
C ARG A 163 -8.13 -15.36 6.31
N SER A 164 -7.80 -15.58 7.58
CA SER A 164 -8.34 -14.80 8.69
C SER A 164 -7.97 -13.30 8.58
N ALA A 165 -6.72 -12.98 8.24
CA ALA A 165 -6.29 -11.58 8.05
C ALA A 165 -6.97 -10.92 6.84
N ARG A 166 -7.04 -11.64 5.72
CA ARG A 166 -7.73 -11.22 4.49
C ARG A 166 -9.21 -10.94 4.76
N ASP A 167 -9.91 -11.91 5.34
CA ASP A 167 -11.36 -11.83 5.55
C ASP A 167 -11.70 -10.66 6.49
N GLU A 168 -10.90 -10.46 7.55
CA GLU A 168 -11.06 -9.30 8.43
C GLU A 168 -10.77 -7.97 7.72
N ALA A 169 -9.73 -7.91 6.88
CA ALA A 169 -9.41 -6.69 6.14
C ALA A 169 -10.55 -6.28 5.18
N VAL A 170 -11.08 -7.26 4.43
CA VAL A 170 -12.16 -7.06 3.45
C VAL A 170 -13.50 -6.77 4.12
N SER A 171 -13.80 -7.38 5.27
CA SER A 171 -15.06 -7.13 5.99
C SER A 171 -15.14 -5.73 6.61
N ASN A 172 -14.02 -5.03 6.71
CA ASN A 172 -13.94 -3.72 7.34
C ASN A 172 -13.80 -2.61 6.30
N GLU A 173 -12.56 -2.27 5.94
CA GLU A 173 -12.25 -1.02 5.24
C GLU A 173 -11.51 -1.23 3.91
N VAL A 174 -10.98 -2.43 3.66
CA VAL A 174 -10.22 -2.74 2.44
C VAL A 174 -11.19 -3.19 1.36
N THR A 175 -11.23 -2.50 0.22
CA THR A 175 -12.11 -2.88 -0.89
C THR A 175 -11.64 -4.13 -1.61
N THR A 176 -10.32 -4.26 -1.76
CA THR A 176 -9.69 -5.35 -2.51
C THR A 176 -8.29 -5.63 -1.99
N ILE A 177 -7.96 -6.91 -1.87
CA ILE A 177 -6.60 -7.41 -1.72
C ILE A 177 -6.23 -8.14 -3.00
N ASN A 178 -5.19 -7.68 -3.69
CA ASN A 178 -4.67 -8.28 -4.91
C ASN A 178 -3.30 -8.91 -4.69
N GLY A 179 -2.93 -9.83 -5.57
CA GLY A 179 -1.71 -10.62 -5.45
C GLY A 179 -0.77 -10.44 -6.64
N LEU A 180 0.51 -10.22 -6.36
CA LEU A 180 1.60 -10.39 -7.32
C LEU A 180 2.50 -11.55 -6.87
N VAL A 181 2.43 -12.67 -7.59
CA VAL A 181 3.35 -13.78 -7.36
C VAL A 181 4.66 -13.51 -8.08
N ILE A 182 5.75 -13.53 -7.32
CA ILE A 182 7.11 -13.51 -7.85
C ILE A 182 7.53 -14.97 -8.05
N PHE A 183 7.53 -15.42 -9.30
CA PHE A 183 7.81 -16.82 -9.58
C PHE A 183 9.27 -17.18 -9.26
N SER A 184 9.46 -18.38 -8.72
CA SER A 184 10.77 -18.97 -8.51
C SER A 184 10.94 -20.13 -9.50
N ASP A 185 11.88 -19.98 -10.45
CA ASP A 185 12.18 -21.01 -11.47
C ASP A 185 12.52 -22.37 -10.86
N ALA A 186 13.22 -22.34 -9.71
CA ALA A 186 13.57 -23.52 -8.94
C ALA A 186 13.10 -23.39 -7.49
N PRO A 187 12.66 -24.50 -6.86
CA PRO A 187 12.32 -24.51 -5.46
C PRO A 187 13.52 -24.23 -4.56
N ILE A 188 13.28 -23.53 -3.45
CA ILE A 188 14.32 -23.33 -2.45
C ILE A 188 14.71 -24.67 -1.80
N PRO A 189 16.01 -24.98 -1.62
CA PRO A 189 16.45 -26.32 -1.22
C PRO A 189 15.93 -26.80 0.15
N TYR A 190 15.75 -25.86 1.09
CA TYR A 190 15.40 -26.18 2.47
C TYR A 190 13.89 -26.17 2.75
N ASN A 191 13.08 -25.68 1.82
CA ASN A 191 11.62 -25.71 1.92
C ASN A 191 10.95 -25.60 0.53
N PRO A 192 11.04 -26.63 -0.33
CA PRO A 192 10.59 -26.57 -1.72
C PRO A 192 9.13 -26.13 -1.91
N GLU A 193 8.23 -26.64 -1.05
CA GLU A 193 6.79 -26.34 -1.13
C GLU A 193 6.45 -24.90 -0.73
N HIS A 194 7.40 -24.15 -0.14
CA HIS A 194 7.19 -22.76 0.18
C HIS A 194 7.15 -21.88 -1.07
N THR A 195 8.13 -22.02 -1.98
CA THR A 195 8.18 -21.25 -3.22
C THR A 195 7.44 -21.96 -4.37
N ASN A 196 7.32 -23.29 -4.30
CA ASN A 196 6.68 -24.12 -5.32
C ASN A 196 5.69 -25.10 -4.68
N PRO A 197 4.60 -24.60 -4.06
CA PRO A 197 3.59 -25.46 -3.44
C PRO A 197 2.88 -26.33 -4.49
N PRO A 198 2.36 -27.51 -4.09
CA PRO A 198 1.50 -28.30 -4.95
C PRO A 198 0.34 -27.46 -5.50
N GLY A 199 0.12 -27.52 -6.81
CA GLY A 199 -0.89 -26.71 -7.50
C GLY A 199 -0.44 -25.30 -7.90
N GLY A 200 0.75 -24.84 -7.49
CA GLY A 200 1.30 -23.55 -7.90
C GLY A 200 1.02 -22.41 -6.91
N LEU A 201 1.98 -21.49 -6.79
CA LEU A 201 1.91 -20.38 -5.84
C LEU A 201 0.80 -19.38 -6.19
N ASP A 202 0.47 -19.23 -7.47
CA ASP A 202 -0.66 -18.42 -7.92
C ASP A 202 -2.02 -18.98 -7.44
N ASN A 203 -2.19 -20.31 -7.43
CA ASN A 203 -3.36 -20.93 -6.81
C ASN A 203 -3.40 -20.72 -5.29
N TYR A 204 -2.25 -20.85 -4.61
CA TYR A 204 -2.17 -20.50 -3.19
C TYR A 204 -2.60 -19.04 -2.92
N TYR A 205 -2.15 -18.08 -3.73
CA TYR A 205 -2.56 -16.67 -3.61
C TYR A 205 -4.06 -16.48 -3.88
N ARG A 206 -4.62 -17.18 -4.88
CA ARG A 206 -6.07 -17.15 -5.18
C ARG A 206 -6.91 -17.62 -3.99
N GLU A 207 -6.49 -18.69 -3.33
CA GLU A 207 -7.24 -19.31 -2.24
C GLU A 207 -7.07 -18.61 -0.89
N ASN A 208 -5.88 -18.06 -0.63
CA ASN A 208 -5.50 -17.61 0.71
C ASN A 208 -5.30 -16.10 0.83
N VAL A 209 -4.79 -15.44 -0.20
CA VAL A 209 -4.29 -14.05 -0.10
C VAL A 209 -5.31 -13.05 -0.61
N ILE A 210 -5.82 -13.23 -1.83
CA ILE A 210 -6.68 -12.23 -2.47
C ILE A 210 -8.10 -12.29 -1.94
N GLY A 211 -8.78 -11.14 -1.92
CA GLY A 211 -10.16 -11.02 -1.46
C GLY A 211 -10.77 -9.67 -1.78
N GLY A 212 -12.08 -9.54 -1.63
CA GLY A 212 -12.81 -8.33 -1.97
C GLY A 212 -13.22 -8.23 -3.44
N THR A 213 -13.76 -7.08 -3.82
CA THR A 213 -14.41 -6.92 -5.13
C THR A 213 -13.38 -6.92 -6.26
N ASN A 214 -13.62 -7.72 -7.28
CA ASN A 214 -12.76 -7.86 -8.48
C ASN A 214 -11.29 -8.22 -8.17
N ALA A 215 -11.05 -8.90 -7.05
CA ALA A 215 -9.72 -9.31 -6.63
C ALA A 215 -9.05 -10.25 -7.65
N PHE A 216 -7.74 -10.15 -7.80
CA PHE A 216 -7.00 -10.91 -8.79
C PHE A 216 -5.57 -11.21 -8.39
N VAL A 217 -5.01 -12.26 -9.01
CA VAL A 217 -3.58 -12.61 -8.95
C VAL A 217 -2.96 -12.39 -10.31
N MET A 218 -1.76 -11.81 -10.33
CA MET A 218 -0.84 -11.81 -11.48
C MET A 218 0.46 -12.50 -11.11
N VAL A 219 1.12 -13.09 -12.10
CA VAL A 219 2.38 -13.80 -11.93
C VAL A 219 3.45 -13.05 -12.71
N ALA A 220 4.55 -12.71 -12.04
CA ALA A 220 5.77 -12.27 -12.68
C ALA A 220 6.64 -13.51 -12.94
N GLU A 221 6.52 -14.07 -14.14
CA GLU A 221 7.06 -15.39 -14.50
C GLU A 221 8.58 -15.45 -14.58
N ASN A 222 9.23 -14.35 -14.94
CA ASN A 222 10.70 -14.29 -15.07
C ASN A 222 11.23 -12.85 -15.01
N PHE A 223 12.55 -12.72 -14.83
CA PHE A 223 13.25 -11.44 -14.72
C PHE A 223 12.91 -10.46 -15.87
N ASP A 224 12.81 -10.94 -17.10
CA ASP A 224 12.54 -10.10 -18.29
C ASP A 224 11.07 -9.62 -18.37
N SER A 225 10.15 -10.34 -17.75
CA SER A 225 8.72 -9.99 -17.70
C SER A 225 8.32 -9.24 -16.44
N PHE A 226 9.18 -9.19 -15.43
CA PHE A 226 8.83 -8.68 -14.11
C PHE A 226 8.38 -7.21 -14.15
N GLY A 227 9.16 -6.32 -14.79
CA GLY A 227 8.78 -4.90 -14.93
C GLY A 227 7.47 -4.71 -15.71
N ARG A 228 7.26 -5.49 -16.79
CA ARG A 228 6.00 -5.46 -17.57
C ARG A 228 4.82 -5.95 -16.75
N SER A 229 5.04 -6.93 -15.88
CA SER A 229 4.01 -7.51 -15.01
C SER A 229 3.57 -6.50 -13.96
N ILE A 230 4.49 -5.75 -13.35
CA ILE A 230 4.15 -4.67 -12.41
C ILE A 230 3.40 -3.54 -13.11
N VAL A 231 3.85 -3.09 -14.29
CA VAL A 231 3.13 -2.06 -15.06
C VAL A 231 1.70 -2.51 -15.37
N ALA A 232 1.54 -3.72 -15.91
CA ALA A 232 0.23 -4.26 -16.24
C ALA A 232 -0.65 -4.42 -14.98
N LYS A 233 -0.05 -4.82 -13.86
CA LYS A 233 -0.73 -4.92 -12.58
C LYS A 233 -1.21 -3.56 -12.08
N LEU A 234 -0.34 -2.56 -11.98
CA LEU A 234 -0.72 -1.22 -11.55
C LEU A 234 -1.82 -0.62 -12.44
N ILE A 235 -1.74 -0.80 -13.76
CA ILE A 235 -2.81 -0.36 -14.67
C ILE A 235 -4.14 -1.02 -14.30
N ARG A 236 -4.14 -2.32 -14.01
CA ARG A 236 -5.36 -3.06 -13.60
C ARG A 236 -5.86 -2.60 -12.23
N GLU A 237 -4.96 -2.40 -11.26
CA GLU A 237 -5.29 -1.86 -9.95
C GLU A 237 -6.00 -0.51 -10.07
N ILE A 238 -5.44 0.40 -10.85
CA ILE A 238 -5.94 1.76 -11.00
C ILE A 238 -7.25 1.76 -11.79
N SER A 239 -7.33 1.00 -12.87
CA SER A 239 -8.46 1.02 -13.82
C SER A 239 -9.71 0.27 -13.37
N ALA A 240 -9.65 -0.53 -12.30
CA ALA A 240 -10.79 -1.34 -11.83
C ALA A 240 -12.02 -0.51 -11.40
N ALA A 241 -11.91 0.82 -11.32
CA ALA A 241 -13.01 1.74 -11.01
C ALA A 241 -13.91 2.11 -12.21
N ARG A 242 -13.71 1.58 -13.42
CA ARG A 242 -14.63 1.91 -14.52
C ARG A 242 -15.98 1.22 -14.25
N PRO A 243 -17.06 1.95 -13.92
CA PRO A 243 -18.38 1.34 -13.97
C PRO A 243 -18.58 0.86 -15.40
N SER A 244 -18.95 -0.42 -15.54
CA SER A 244 -19.50 -0.94 -16.79
C SER A 244 -20.56 0.05 -17.24
N ARG A 245 -20.36 0.67 -18.41
CA ARG A 245 -21.36 1.54 -19.03
C ARG A 245 -22.64 0.71 -19.11
N GLU A 246 -23.61 1.04 -18.28
CA GLU A 246 -24.93 0.44 -18.31
C GLU A 246 -25.46 0.73 -19.71
N LEU A 247 -25.55 -0.31 -20.55
CA LEU A 247 -26.23 -0.22 -21.81
C LEU A 247 -27.70 -0.01 -21.46
N SER A 248 -28.14 1.25 -21.49
CA SER A 248 -29.56 1.59 -21.37
C SER A 248 -30.33 0.72 -22.37
N PRO A 249 -31.37 -0.01 -21.95
CA PRO A 249 -32.24 -0.68 -22.90
C PRO A 249 -32.89 0.41 -23.77
N GLY A 250 -32.73 0.25 -25.08
CA GLY A 250 -33.44 1.05 -26.08
C GLY A 250 -34.88 0.62 -26.24
#